data_AF-A0A8I1RYS5-F1
#
_entry.id   AF-A0A8I1RYS5-F1
#
_cell.length_a   1.000
_cell.length_b   1.000
_cell.length_c   1.000
_cell.angle_alpha   90.00
_cell.angle_beta   90.00
_cell.angle_gamma   90.00
#
_symmetry.space_group_name_H-M   'P 1'
#
loop_
_entity.id
_entity.type
_entity.pdbx_description
1 polymer ?
#
loop_
_entity_poly.entity_id
_entity_poly.type
_entity_poly.pdbx_seq_one_letter_code
_entity_poly.pdbx_strand_id
1 'polypeptide(L)' 'MTLSTRSNFADPDSAYRMVVEAHRGLSGDDSASLDTALVLILANHIGDAEVLRDAITLAKRQIGSAAGSTISTKDCK' A
#
# COMPACT_ATOMS: atom_id res chain seq x y z
N MET A 1 4.10 18.90 5.65
CA MET A 1 3.40 18.54 6.92
C MET A 1 3.80 17.13 7.36
N THR A 2 3.61 16.75 8.64
CA THR A 2 4.01 15.43 9.18
C THR A 2 3.16 14.29 8.61
N LEU A 3 3.79 13.31 7.98
CA LEU A 3 3.12 12.11 7.46
C LEU A 3 2.49 11.31 8.61
N SER A 4 1.16 11.15 8.58
CA SER A 4 0.46 10.26 9.49
C SER A 4 0.49 8.83 8.95
N THR A 5 1.25 7.95 9.62
CA THR A 5 1.30 6.50 9.34
C THR A 5 0.20 5.72 10.04
N ARG A 6 -0.66 6.40 10.79
CA ARG A 6 -1.79 5.81 11.51
C ARG A 6 -2.99 5.77 10.57
N SER A 7 -3.69 4.63 10.52
CA SER A 7 -4.93 4.51 9.72
C SER A 7 -5.90 5.61 10.15
N ASN A 8 -6.20 6.53 9.22
CA ASN A 8 -7.21 7.58 9.41
C ASN A 8 -8.61 7.11 8.97
N PHE A 9 -8.74 5.86 8.56
CA PHE A 9 -10.02 5.28 8.17
C PHE A 9 -10.79 4.86 9.42
N ALA A 10 -12.07 5.24 9.47
CA ALA A 10 -13.00 4.80 10.52
C ALA A 10 -13.16 3.27 10.53
N ASP A 11 -13.02 2.64 9.37
CA ASP A 11 -13.00 1.19 9.20
C ASP A 11 -11.90 0.79 8.20
N PRO A 12 -10.71 0.39 8.67
CA PRO A 12 -9.60 -0.01 7.81
C PRO A 12 -9.91 -1.27 6.99
N ASP A 13 -10.77 -2.17 7.51
CA ASP A 13 -11.13 -3.42 6.83
C ASP A 13 -12.00 -3.13 5.60
N SER A 14 -12.97 -2.21 5.73
CA SER A 14 -13.80 -1.79 4.60
C SER A 14 -12.98 -1.09 3.51
N ALA A 15 -12.03 -0.23 3.90
CA ALA A 15 -11.12 0.42 2.94
C ALA A 15 -10.25 -0.60 2.19
N TYR A 16 -9.71 -1.58 2.90
CA TYR A 16 -8.93 -2.65 2.27
C TYR A 16 -9.79 -3.52 1.33
N ARG A 17 -11.02 -3.86 1.74
CA ARG A 17 -11.95 -4.61 0.89
C ARG A 17 -12.31 -3.88 -0.40
N MET A 18 -12.48 -2.56 -0.36
CA MET A 18 -12.73 -1.78 -1.59
C MET A 18 -11.57 -1.88 -2.57
N VAL A 19 -10.32 -1.80 -2.08
CA VAL A 19 -9.14 -1.98 -2.94
C VAL A 19 -9.09 -3.41 -3.47
N VAL A 20 -9.22 -4.43 -2.61
CA VAL A 20 -9.16 -5.84 -3.06
C VAL A 20 -10.24 -6.17 -4.07
N GLU A 21 -11.48 -5.68 -3.88
CA GLU A 21 -12.56 -5.92 -4.83
C GLU A 21 -12.31 -5.20 -6.16
N ALA A 22 -11.70 -4.01 -6.15
CA ALA A 22 -11.32 -3.30 -7.38
C ALA A 22 -10.28 -4.08 -8.20
N HIS A 23 -9.43 -4.86 -7.54
CA HIS A 23 -8.46 -5.75 -8.21
C HIS A 23 -9.07 -7.10 -8.62
N ARG A 24 -10.26 -7.44 -8.13
CA ARG A 24 -10.86 -8.75 -8.33
C ARG A 24 -11.37 -8.87 -9.78
N GLY A 25 -10.78 -9.80 -10.52
CA GLY A 25 -11.12 -10.04 -11.92
C GLY A 25 -10.22 -9.32 -12.94
N LEU A 26 -9.21 -8.58 -12.48
CA LEU A 26 -8.18 -8.01 -13.34
C LEU A 26 -7.05 -9.02 -13.61
N SER A 27 -6.49 -8.98 -14.82
CA SER A 27 -5.24 -9.68 -15.12
C SER A 27 -4.07 -9.04 -14.39
N GLY A 28 -2.93 -9.74 -14.24
CA GLY A 28 -1.76 -9.20 -13.53
C GLY A 28 -1.30 -7.82 -14.05
N ASP A 29 -1.32 -7.62 -15.37
CA ASP A 29 -0.96 -6.35 -16.00
C ASP A 29 -1.98 -5.24 -15.75
N ASP A 30 -3.28 -5.57 -15.75
CA ASP A 30 -4.36 -4.62 -15.45
C ASP A 30 -4.34 -4.22 -13.98
N SER A 31 -4.05 -5.16 -13.08
CA SER A 31 -3.88 -4.90 -11.65
C SER A 31 -2.73 -3.91 -11.40
N ALA A 32 -1.59 -4.09 -12.08
CA ALA A 32 -0.46 -3.17 -11.96
C ALA A 32 -0.77 -1.77 -12.53
N SER A 33 -1.55 -1.72 -13.61
CA SER A 33 -2.01 -0.46 -14.20
C SER A 33 -2.97 0.28 -13.27
N LEU A 34 -3.90 -0.45 -12.62
CA LEU A 34 -4.80 0.08 -11.61
C LEU A 34 -4.03 0.63 -10.41
N ASP A 35 -3.06 -0.13 -9.87
CA ASP A 35 -2.22 0.31 -8.75
C ASP A 35 -1.48 1.61 -9.07
N THR A 36 -0.89 1.69 -10.27
CA THR A 36 -0.15 2.88 -10.72
C THR A 36 -1.07 4.10 -10.79
N ALA A 37 -2.25 3.95 -11.40
CA ALA A 37 -3.23 5.02 -11.50
C ALA A 37 -3.75 5.45 -10.12
N LEU A 38 -4.03 4.49 -9.24
CA LEU A 38 -4.51 4.73 -7.88
C LEU A 38 -3.49 5.53 -7.06
N VAL A 39 -2.21 5.13 -7.08
CA VAL A 39 -1.13 5.85 -6.39
C VAL A 39 -1.00 7.28 -6.90
N LEU A 40 -1.08 7.49 -8.22
CA LEU A 40 -1.04 8.84 -8.82
C LEU A 40 -2.22 9.72 -8.39
N ILE A 41 -3.43 9.17 -8.38
CA ILE A 41 -4.63 9.89 -7.95
C ILE A 41 -4.52 10.27 -6.47
N LEU A 42 -4.08 9.35 -5.61
CA LEU A 42 -3.89 9.60 -4.18
C LEU A 42 -2.77 10.63 -3.92
N ALA A 43 -1.67 10.55 -4.67
CA ALA A 43 -0.58 11.52 -4.58
C ALA A 43 -1.06 12.93 -4.97
N ASN A 44 -1.85 13.05 -6.03
CA ASN A 44 -2.45 14.31 -6.45
C ASN A 44 -3.48 14.83 -5.43
N HIS A 45 -4.27 13.94 -4.81
CA HIS A 45 -5.25 14.30 -3.79
C HIS A 45 -4.60 14.86 -2.52
N ILE A 46 -3.44 14.33 -2.11
CA ILE A 46 -2.67 14.85 -0.97
C ILE A 46 -2.13 16.26 -1.26
N GLY A 47 -1.67 16.51 -2.50
CA GLY A 47 -1.25 17.84 -2.95
C GLY A 47 0.04 18.39 -2.31
N ASP A 48 0.74 17.58 -1.51
CA ASP A 48 1.98 17.95 -0.80
C ASP A 48 3.13 17.01 -1.20
N ALA A 49 4.13 17.57 -1.91
CA ALA A 49 5.31 16.85 -2.37
C ALA A 49 6.23 16.38 -1.23
N GLU A 50 6.20 17.04 -0.07
CA GLU A 50 6.95 16.61 1.11
C GLU A 50 6.35 15.34 1.71
N VAL A 51 5.03 15.30 1.81
CA VAL A 51 4.29 14.13 2.29
C VAL A 51 4.51 12.94 1.37
N LEU A 52 4.51 13.16 0.04
CA LEU A 52 4.82 12.11 -0.92
C LEU A 52 6.24 11.55 -0.76
N ARG A 53 7.22 12.43 -0.52
CA ARG A 53 8.63 12.03 -0.33
C ARG A 53 8.82 11.22 0.95
N ASP A 54 8.16 11.62 2.03
CA ASP A 54 8.17 10.90 3.30
C ASP A 54 7.50 9.53 3.15
N ALA A 55 6.36 9.46 2.46
CA ALA A 55 5.66 8.21 2.16
C ALA A 55 6.54 7.22 1.38
N ILE A 56 7.22 7.70 0.33
CA ILE A 56 8.16 6.87 -0.46
C ILE A 56 9.32 6.37 0.42
N THR A 57 9.87 7.23 1.27
CA THR A 57 10.97 6.86 2.17
C THR A 57 10.55 5.78 3.15
N LEU A 58 9.34 5.88 3.73
CA LEU A 58 8.81 4.86 4.61
C LEU A 58 8.48 3.56 3.87
N ALA A 59 7.84 3.62 2.70
CA ALA A 59 7.55 2.43 1.90
C ALA A 59 8.83 1.64 1.57
N LYS A 60 9.92 2.33 1.20
CA LYS A 60 11.22 1.70 0.96
C LYS A 60 11.79 1.03 2.22
N ARG A 61 11.65 1.66 3.39
CA ARG A 61 12.05 1.05 4.67
C ARG A 61 11.21 -0.19 4.99
N GLN A 62 9.92 -0.16 4.71
CA GLN A 62 9.01 -1.28 4.96
C GLN A 62 9.29 -2.47 4.05
N ILE A 63 9.61 -2.25 2.77
CA ILE A 63 10.05 -3.31 1.85
C ILE A 63 11.36 -3.94 2.33
N GLY A 64 12.32 -3.11 2.78
CA GLY A 64 13.56 -3.59 3.39
C GLY A 64 13.36 -4.36 4.69
N SER A 65 12.32 -4.02 5.47
CA SER A 65 11.95 -4.72 6.71
C SER A 65 11.13 -5.98 6.47
N ALA A 66 10.31 -6.02 5.42
CA ALA A 66 9.49 -7.17 5.02
C ALA A 66 10.35 -8.31 4.45
N ALA A 67 11.50 -7.98 3.84
CA ALA A 67 12.50 -8.96 3.40
C ALA A 67 13.13 -9.78 4.55
N GLY A 68 12.89 -9.40 5.82
CA GLY A 68 13.28 -10.17 7.01
C GLY A 68 12.21 -11.13 7.55
N SER A 69 11.01 -11.18 6.99
CA SER A 69 9.88 -12.00 7.50
C SER A 69 9.50 -13.17 6.58
N THR A 70 10.49 -13.85 6.01
CA THR A 70 10.30 -15.16 5.36
C THR A 70 11.15 -16.23 6.04
N ILE A 71 10.96 -16.43 7.34
CA ILE A 71 11.32 -17.69 8.02
C ILE A 71 10.24 -18.01 9.05
N SER A 72 9.17 -18.69 8.60
CA SER A 72 8.53 -19.75 9.40
C SER A 72 7.60 -20.61 8.53
N THR A 73 8.20 -21.38 7.62
CA THR A 73 7.67 -22.71 7.29
C THR A 73 8.55 -23.71 8.04
N LYS A 74 8.24 -23.93 9.33
CA LYS A 74 8.72 -25.10 10.05
C LYS A 74 7.53 -25.76 10.77
N ASP A 75 7.21 -26.93 10.24
CA ASP A 75 6.67 -28.10 10.93
C ASP A 75 5.19 -28.07 11.37
N CYS A 76 4.33 -28.81 10.64
CA CYS A 76 3.63 -29.99 11.20
C CYS A 76 2.83 -30.75 10.11
N LYS A 77 3.46 -31.70 9.42
CA LYS A 77 3.05 -33.11 9.39
C LYS A 77 4.15 -33.97 8.77
#